data_AF-A0A7J0F648-F1
#
_entry.id   AF-A0A7J0F648-F1
#
_cell.length_a   1.000
_cell.length_b   1.000
_cell.length_c   1.000
_cell.angle_alpha   90.00
_cell.angle_beta   90.00
_cell.angle_gamma   90.00
#
_symmetry.space_group_name_H-M   'P 1'
#
loop_
_entity.id
_entity.type
_entity.pdbx_description
1 polymer ?
#
loop_
_entity_poly.entity_id
_entity_poly.type
_entity_poly.pdbx_seq_one_letter_code
_entity_poly.pdbx_strand_id
1 'polypeptide(L)'
;MADSMVIDADESKTKSPETNDSDQNQSAKKSLKRKRASAVDSLTTEEREARINALREELEGLFKYYKEFLDEKVNLNLGDCGSSNSAIACLLEESNLSLSKLVGEIYEKTKETESRITVASVKSSVLFIGQRSLYGVPNADADVLEDEIESCLWCWEVIRLLSLYS
;
A
#
# COMPACT_ATOMS: atom_id res chain seq x y z
N MET A 1 16.07 -47.71 7.55
CA MET A 1 15.46 -48.12 8.84
C MET A 1 14.28 -47.20 9.03
N ALA A 2 13.07 -47.71 8.78
CA ALA A 2 11.84 -46.92 8.69
C ALA A 2 10.93 -47.26 9.86
N ASP A 3 10.22 -46.22 10.29
CA ASP A 3 9.57 -45.99 11.56
C ASP A 3 8.50 -47.00 12.00
N SER A 4 8.45 -47.17 13.32
CA SER A 4 7.44 -47.91 14.07
C SER A 4 6.16 -47.08 14.21
N MET A 5 5.08 -47.56 13.59
CA MET A 5 3.70 -47.28 14.04
C MET A 5 3.46 -47.96 15.39
N VAL A 6 2.77 -47.31 16.33
CA VAL A 6 1.63 -47.87 17.08
C VAL A 6 0.75 -46.72 17.60
N ILE A 7 -0.56 -46.87 17.42
CA ILE A 7 -1.68 -45.97 17.74
C ILE A 7 -2.35 -46.45 19.05
N ASP A 8 -3.23 -45.59 19.59
CA ASP A 8 -4.35 -45.80 20.55
C ASP A 8 -4.12 -45.12 21.91
N ALA A 9 -4.78 -44.00 22.20
CA ALA A 9 -6.23 -43.81 22.46
C ALA A 9 -6.69 -44.58 23.72
N ASP A 10 -6.99 -43.86 24.81
CA ASP A 10 -8.30 -43.99 25.49
C ASP A 10 -8.50 -42.91 26.57
N GLU A 11 -9.75 -42.52 26.70
CA GLU A 11 -10.34 -41.51 27.57
C GLU A 11 -10.86 -42.16 28.88
N SER A 12 -10.68 -41.54 30.05
CA SER A 12 -11.73 -41.42 31.11
C SER A 12 -11.25 -41.00 32.52
N LYS A 13 -11.60 -39.76 32.87
CA LYS A 13 -12.41 -39.31 34.04
C LYS A 13 -12.18 -39.83 35.48
N THR A 14 -11.97 -38.84 36.37
CA THR A 14 -12.59 -38.57 37.70
C THR A 14 -11.82 -38.89 39.00
N LYS A 15 -11.38 -37.83 39.73
CA LYS A 15 -11.83 -37.48 41.11
C LYS A 15 -10.98 -36.33 41.71
N SER A 16 -11.63 -35.33 42.29
CA SER A 16 -11.07 -34.32 43.21
C SER A 16 -11.09 -34.86 44.67
N PRO A 17 -10.34 -34.31 45.66
CA PRO A 17 -10.76 -33.08 46.36
C PRO A 17 -9.64 -32.15 46.93
N GLU A 18 -10.00 -30.86 47.01
CA GLU A 18 -9.83 -29.88 48.12
C GLU A 18 -8.51 -29.59 48.90
N THR A 19 -8.31 -28.26 49.05
CA THR A 19 -7.82 -27.46 50.21
C THR A 19 -6.32 -27.26 50.53
N ASN A 20 -5.93 -25.98 50.41
CA ASN A 20 -5.18 -25.11 51.35
C ASN A 20 -3.95 -25.67 52.10
N ASP A 21 -2.77 -25.11 51.84
CA ASP A 21 -2.15 -24.01 52.60
C ASP A 21 -0.60 -24.04 52.44
N SER A 22 -0.04 -22.83 52.31
CA SER A 22 1.34 -22.36 52.49
C SER A 22 2.50 -23.37 52.64
N ASP A 23 3.54 -23.29 51.79
CA ASP A 23 4.73 -22.47 52.12
C ASP A 23 5.78 -22.44 50.98
N GLN A 24 6.18 -21.21 50.67
CA GLN A 24 7.47 -20.68 50.18
C GLN A 24 8.43 -21.44 49.22
N ASN A 25 8.92 -20.62 48.28
CA ASN A 25 10.24 -20.65 47.61
C ASN A 25 10.41 -21.58 46.38
N GLN A 26 10.32 -21.00 45.17
CA GLN A 26 11.53 -20.69 44.37
C GLN A 26 11.22 -20.14 42.96
N SER A 27 11.92 -19.05 42.65
CA SER A 27 12.17 -18.50 41.31
C SER A 27 11.00 -17.83 40.57
N ALA A 28 10.73 -16.57 40.93
CA ALA A 28 10.18 -15.60 40.01
C ALA A 28 11.14 -15.44 38.81
N LYS A 29 10.96 -16.25 37.76
CA LYS A 29 11.56 -16.04 36.45
C LYS A 29 10.96 -14.76 35.86
N LYS A 30 11.52 -13.61 36.26
CA LYS A 30 11.31 -12.34 35.57
C LYS A 30 11.76 -12.56 34.14
N SER A 31 10.80 -12.70 33.22
CA SER A 31 11.07 -12.62 31.80
C SER A 31 11.63 -11.22 31.55
N LEU A 32 12.96 -11.15 31.36
CA LEU A 32 13.61 -9.93 30.92
C LEU A 32 13.05 -9.64 29.52
N LYS A 33 12.02 -8.79 29.48
CA LYS A 33 11.58 -8.13 28.25
C LYS A 33 12.84 -7.53 27.66
N ARG A 34 13.34 -8.10 26.57
CA ARG A 34 14.49 -7.60 25.82
C ARG A 34 14.08 -6.20 25.36
N LYS A 35 14.55 -5.17 26.07
CA LYS A 35 14.38 -3.77 25.66
C LYS A 35 15.16 -3.64 24.37
N ARG A 36 14.47 -3.72 23.23
CA ARG A 36 15.05 -3.33 21.95
C ARG A 36 15.27 -1.83 22.09
N ALA A 37 16.47 -1.43 22.49
CA ALA A 37 16.88 -0.04 22.37
C ALA A 37 16.69 0.28 20.89
N SER A 38 15.73 1.15 20.60
CA SER A 38 15.60 1.69 19.26
C SER A 38 16.95 2.33 18.95
N ALA A 39 17.62 1.91 17.87
CA ALA A 39 18.90 2.50 17.45
C ALA A 39 18.76 4.02 17.17
N VAL A 40 17.53 4.54 17.15
CA VAL A 40 17.19 5.94 17.02
C VAL A 40 17.31 6.70 18.35
N ASP A 41 17.08 6.05 19.49
CA ASP A 41 17.11 6.69 20.82
C ASP A 41 18.54 6.97 21.33
N SER A 42 19.56 6.40 20.68
CA SER A 42 20.96 6.56 21.04
C SER A 42 21.72 7.59 20.20
N LEU A 43 21.06 8.23 19.23
CA LEU A 43 21.69 9.21 18.34
C LEU A 43 21.70 10.59 18.99
N THR A 44 22.76 11.35 18.75
CA THR A 44 22.71 12.79 19.04
C THR A 44 21.68 13.46 18.13
N THR A 45 21.16 14.62 18.54
CA THR A 45 20.21 15.39 17.72
C THR A 45 20.78 15.69 16.34
N GLU A 46 22.07 16.04 16.28
CA GLU A 46 22.79 16.34 15.03
C GLU A 46 22.90 15.11 14.12
N GLU A 47 23.26 13.94 14.66
CA GLU A 47 23.34 12.70 13.88
C GLU A 47 21.97 12.27 13.34
N ARG A 48 20.92 12.47 14.13
CA ARG A 48 19.54 12.20 13.71
C ARG A 48 19.12 13.13 12.57
N GLU A 49 19.40 14.42 12.67
CA GLU A 49 19.09 15.39 11.64
C GLU A 49 19.87 15.12 10.34
N ALA A 50 21.16 14.82 10.44
CA ALA A 50 21.98 14.44 9.29
C ALA A 50 21.41 13.21 8.54
N ARG A 51 20.95 12.19 9.28
CA ARG A 51 20.30 11.00 8.69
C ARG A 51 18.97 11.33 8.04
N ILE A 52 18.15 12.18 8.66
CA ILE A 52 16.88 12.62 8.08
C ILE A 52 17.14 13.34 6.76
N ASN A 53 18.13 14.23 6.71
CA ASN A 53 18.47 14.97 5.50
C ASN A 53 18.97 14.03 4.39
N ALA A 54 19.85 13.08 4.71
CA ALA A 54 20.31 12.08 3.75
C ALA A 54 19.15 11.26 3.15
N LEU A 55 18.20 10.80 3.99
CA LEU A 55 17.02 10.06 3.52
C LEU A 55 16.08 10.92 2.65
N ARG A 56 15.98 12.22 2.94
CA ARG A 56 15.19 13.15 2.11
C ARG A 56 15.83 13.33 0.74
N GLU A 57 17.14 13.44 0.67
CA GLU A 57 17.89 13.50 -0.59
C GLU A 57 17.72 12.21 -1.41
N GLU A 58 17.75 11.04 -0.77
CA GLU A 58 17.49 9.76 -1.43
C GLU A 58 16.06 9.68 -2.01
N LEU A 59 15.05 10.13 -1.26
CA LEU A 59 13.66 10.19 -1.73
C LEU A 59 13.49 11.11 -2.93
N GLU A 60 14.10 12.30 -2.89
CA GLU A 60 14.08 13.26 -4.01
C GLU A 60 14.69 12.63 -5.27
N GLY A 61 15.84 11.95 -5.13
CA GLY A 61 16.47 11.23 -6.22
C GLY A 61 15.57 10.15 -6.82
N LEU A 62 14.85 9.40 -5.98
CA LEU A 62 13.92 8.36 -6.43
C LEU A 62 12.71 8.95 -7.16
N PHE A 63 12.13 10.04 -6.64
CA PHE A 63 11.01 10.72 -7.28
C PHE A 63 11.40 11.30 -8.63
N LYS A 64 12.61 11.87 -8.74
CA LYS A 64 13.14 12.35 -10.00
C LYS A 64 13.28 11.23 -11.03
N TYR A 65 13.91 10.12 -10.66
CA TYR A 65 14.04 8.95 -11.54
C TYR A 65 12.68 8.43 -12.02
N TYR A 66 11.70 8.35 -11.12
CA TYR A 66 10.36 7.90 -11.48
C TYR A 66 9.66 8.84 -12.46
N LYS A 67 9.78 10.17 -12.28
CA LYS A 67 9.23 11.16 -13.23
C LYS A 67 9.87 11.03 -14.61
N GLU A 68 11.19 10.84 -14.67
CA GLU A 68 11.91 10.61 -15.95
C GLU A 68 11.39 9.34 -16.65
N PHE A 69 11.09 8.27 -15.90
CA PHE A 69 10.50 7.05 -16.44
C PHE A 69 9.05 7.25 -16.94
N LEU A 70 8.24 8.03 -16.23
CA LEU A 70 6.87 8.34 -16.66
C LEU A 70 6.82 9.14 -17.96
N ASP A 71 7.75 10.07 -18.17
CA ASP A 71 7.84 10.85 -19.40
C ASP A 71 8.17 9.97 -20.63
N GLU A 72 8.80 8.81 -20.42
CA GLU A 72 9.10 7.82 -21.46
C GLU A 72 7.92 6.87 -21.75
N LYS A 73 6.83 6.92 -20.95
CA LYS A 73 5.74 5.94 -21.03
C LYS A 73 5.10 5.91 -22.42
N VAL A 74 5.08 4.71 -22.98
CA VAL A 74 4.59 4.38 -24.32
C VAL A 74 3.10 4.70 -24.45
N ASN A 75 2.74 5.51 -25.45
CA ASN A 75 1.35 5.74 -25.83
C ASN A 75 0.70 4.40 -26.21
N LEU A 76 -0.13 3.85 -25.33
CA LEU A 76 -0.89 2.65 -25.59
C LEU A 76 -1.98 2.95 -26.62
N ASN A 77 -2.08 2.14 -27.68
CA ASN A 77 -3.14 2.25 -28.67
C ASN A 77 -4.47 1.86 -28.01
N LEU A 78 -5.33 2.85 -27.77
CA LEU A 78 -6.62 2.67 -27.11
C LEU A 78 -7.55 1.69 -27.86
N GLY A 79 -7.31 1.50 -29.17
CA GLY A 79 -8.08 0.60 -30.03
C GLY A 79 -7.89 -0.90 -29.75
N ASP A 80 -6.84 -1.31 -29.04
CA ASP A 80 -6.62 -2.71 -28.67
C ASP A 80 -7.37 -3.10 -27.39
N CYS A 81 -8.11 -2.16 -26.81
CA CYS A 81 -8.80 -2.33 -25.55
C CYS A 81 -10.22 -2.88 -25.73
N GLY A 82 -10.54 -4.00 -25.06
CA GLY A 82 -11.82 -4.69 -25.23
C GLY A 82 -13.05 -4.04 -24.58
N SER A 83 -12.87 -3.00 -23.74
CA SER A 83 -13.93 -2.31 -23.00
C SER A 83 -13.49 -0.89 -22.63
N SER A 84 -14.45 0.02 -22.45
CA SER A 84 -14.21 1.41 -22.02
C SER A 84 -13.45 1.46 -20.68
N ASN A 85 -13.81 0.57 -19.74
CA ASN A 85 -13.15 0.51 -18.44
C ASN A 85 -11.69 0.07 -18.55
N SER A 86 -11.38 -0.82 -19.48
CA SER A 86 -9.99 -1.23 -19.71
C SER A 86 -9.18 -0.10 -20.35
N ALA A 87 -9.81 0.76 -21.18
CA ALA A 87 -9.14 1.90 -21.80
C ALA A 87 -8.84 2.97 -20.73
N ILE A 88 -9.82 3.23 -19.86
CA ILE A 88 -9.67 4.10 -18.69
C ILE A 88 -8.58 3.54 -17.76
N ALA A 89 -8.54 2.23 -17.49
CA ALA A 89 -7.52 1.62 -16.63
C ALA A 89 -6.10 1.79 -17.20
N CYS A 90 -5.91 1.59 -18.51
CA CYS A 90 -4.61 1.81 -19.16
C CYS A 90 -4.13 3.26 -19.07
N LEU A 91 -5.05 4.23 -19.15
CA LEU A 91 -4.73 5.66 -19.02
C LEU A 91 -4.56 6.11 -17.56
N LEU A 92 -5.20 5.41 -16.63
CA LEU A 92 -5.12 5.67 -15.20
C LEU A 92 -3.82 5.15 -14.60
N GLU A 93 -3.39 3.95 -14.99
CA GLU A 93 -2.25 3.25 -14.41
C GLU A 93 -0.97 4.12 -14.43
N GLU A 94 -0.34 4.27 -13.27
CA GLU A 94 0.87 5.07 -13.03
C GLU A 94 0.72 6.57 -13.32
N SER A 95 -0.49 7.09 -13.55
CA SER A 95 -0.69 8.52 -13.69
C SER A 95 -0.42 9.23 -12.36
N ASN A 96 0.30 10.35 -12.40
CA ASN A 96 0.57 11.19 -11.23
C ASN A 96 -0.42 12.36 -11.06
N LEU A 97 -1.39 12.49 -11.97
CA LEU A 97 -2.32 13.62 -12.01
C LEU A 97 -3.30 13.61 -10.83
N SER A 98 -3.76 14.79 -10.44
CA SER A 98 -4.95 14.93 -9.60
C SER A 98 -6.19 14.32 -10.27
N LEU A 99 -7.18 13.92 -9.47
CA LEU A 99 -8.42 13.31 -9.98
C LEU A 99 -9.10 14.21 -11.01
N SER A 100 -9.22 15.50 -10.73
CA SER A 100 -9.83 16.47 -11.65
C SER A 100 -9.12 16.53 -13.01
N LYS A 101 -7.78 16.59 -13.00
CA LYS A 101 -6.97 16.61 -14.23
C LYS A 101 -7.00 15.27 -14.96
N LEU A 102 -6.85 14.16 -14.23
CA LEU A 102 -6.89 12.81 -14.78
C LEU A 102 -8.21 12.53 -15.50
N VAL A 103 -9.34 12.84 -14.85
CA VAL A 103 -10.66 12.66 -15.45
C VAL A 103 -10.82 13.50 -16.72
N GLY A 104 -10.32 14.73 -16.71
CA GLY A 104 -10.31 15.60 -17.89
C GLY A 104 -9.50 14.98 -19.03
N GLU A 105 -8.27 14.54 -18.75
CA GLU A 105 -7.40 13.93 -19.76
C GLU A 105 -7.99 12.64 -20.34
N ILE A 106 -8.49 11.74 -19.50
CA ILE A 106 -9.11 10.50 -19.94
C ILE A 106 -10.37 10.78 -20.76
N TYR A 107 -11.20 11.74 -20.35
CA TYR A 107 -12.38 12.13 -21.11
C TYR A 107 -12.00 12.64 -22.50
N GLU A 108 -10.99 13.50 -22.61
CA GLU A 108 -10.51 14.02 -23.88
C GLU A 108 -9.97 12.92 -24.80
N LYS A 109 -9.28 11.91 -24.23
CA LYS A 109 -8.76 10.76 -24.98
C LYS A 109 -9.85 9.75 -25.39
N THR A 110 -10.97 9.66 -24.67
CA THR A 110 -12.01 8.64 -24.89
C THR A 110 -13.24 9.17 -25.64
N LYS A 111 -13.53 10.48 -25.59
CA LYS A 111 -14.73 11.09 -26.21
C LYS A 111 -14.83 10.89 -27.73
N GLU A 112 -13.70 10.74 -28.42
CA GLU A 112 -13.67 10.53 -29.87
C GLU A 112 -14.01 9.09 -30.25
N THR A 113 -13.74 8.15 -29.34
CA THR A 113 -13.98 6.71 -29.56
C THR A 113 -15.39 6.30 -29.15
N GLU A 114 -15.93 6.89 -28.07
CA GLU A 114 -17.25 6.55 -27.54
C GLU A 114 -18.17 7.76 -27.42
N SER A 115 -19.17 7.84 -28.31
CA SER A 115 -20.10 8.97 -28.40
C SER A 115 -21.04 9.16 -27.20
N ARG A 116 -20.98 8.29 -26.17
CA ARG A 116 -21.85 8.34 -24.97
C ARG A 116 -21.07 8.54 -23.67
N ILE A 117 -19.74 8.63 -23.72
CA ILE A 117 -18.95 8.89 -22.52
C ILE A 117 -19.20 10.30 -22.00
N THR A 118 -19.33 10.43 -20.68
CA THR A 118 -19.46 11.72 -19.99
C THR A 118 -18.37 11.83 -18.92
N VAL A 119 -17.99 13.05 -18.55
CA VAL A 119 -17.03 13.33 -17.48
C VAL A 119 -17.43 12.63 -16.16
N ALA A 120 -18.72 12.62 -15.83
CA ALA A 120 -19.23 11.95 -14.63
C ALA A 120 -19.06 10.42 -14.69
N SER A 121 -19.27 9.82 -15.86
CA SER A 121 -19.04 8.39 -16.08
C SER A 121 -17.56 8.05 -15.94
N VAL A 122 -16.67 8.84 -16.53
CA VAL A 122 -15.20 8.65 -16.41
C VAL A 122 -14.78 8.76 -14.95
N LYS A 123 -15.22 9.81 -14.24
CA LYS A 123 -14.94 9.97 -12.81
C LYS A 123 -15.39 8.77 -11.99
N SER A 124 -16.58 8.25 -12.28
CA SER A 124 -17.12 7.06 -11.59
C SER A 124 -16.27 5.82 -11.89
N SER A 125 -15.87 5.60 -13.15
CA SER A 125 -15.00 4.49 -13.53
C SER A 125 -13.62 4.59 -12.90
N VAL A 126 -12.98 5.77 -12.92
CA VAL A 126 -11.67 6.01 -12.28
C VAL A 126 -11.71 5.63 -10.80
N LEU A 127 -12.71 6.10 -10.06
CA LEU A 127 -12.88 5.77 -8.64
C LEU A 127 -13.30 4.32 -8.38
N PHE A 128 -13.84 3.63 -9.39
CA PHE A 128 -14.26 2.24 -9.27
C PHE A 128 -13.12 1.25 -9.53
N ILE A 129 -12.25 1.54 -10.50
CA ILE A 129 -11.17 0.66 -10.95
C ILE A 129 -9.84 0.96 -10.28
N GLY A 130 -9.62 2.21 -9.87
CA GLY A 130 -8.33 2.72 -9.41
C GLY A 130 -8.35 3.24 -7.98
N GLN A 131 -7.15 3.34 -7.43
CA GLN A 131 -6.85 3.98 -6.15
C GLN A 131 -5.69 4.96 -6.34
N ARG A 132 -5.72 6.08 -5.63
CA ARG A 132 -4.59 7.01 -5.56
C ARG A 132 -3.75 6.69 -4.33
N SER A 133 -2.46 6.46 -4.56
CA SER A 133 -1.46 6.06 -3.56
C SER A 133 -0.45 7.19 -3.35
N LEU A 134 0.02 7.33 -2.11
CA LEU A 134 1.05 8.30 -1.70
C LEU A 134 2.31 7.54 -1.29
N TYR A 135 3.44 7.96 -1.84
CA TYR A 135 4.78 7.55 -1.39
C TYR A 135 5.54 8.76 -0.86
N GLY A 136 6.11 8.63 0.33
CA GLY A 136 6.86 9.68 0.99
C GLY A 136 6.27 10.05 2.34
N VAL A 137 6.38 11.33 2.72
CA VAL A 137 5.92 11.81 4.01
C VAL A 137 4.47 12.29 3.89
N PRO A 138 3.51 11.65 4.58
CA PRO A 138 2.11 12.04 4.49
C PRO A 138 1.91 13.44 5.08
N ASN A 139 1.16 14.28 4.36
CA ASN A 139 0.61 15.51 4.90
C ASN A 139 -0.79 15.22 5.46
N ALA A 140 -1.02 15.56 6.73
CA ALA A 140 -2.29 15.29 7.41
C ALA A 140 -3.48 16.03 6.76
N ASP A 141 -3.21 17.16 6.12
CA ASP A 141 -4.22 18.02 5.49
C ASP A 141 -4.29 17.81 3.96
N ALA A 142 -3.60 16.81 3.42
CA ALA A 142 -3.62 16.52 1.98
C ALA A 142 -4.99 15.99 1.55
N ASP A 143 -5.55 16.58 0.50
CA ASP A 143 -6.64 15.96 -0.24
C ASP A 143 -6.07 14.81 -1.07
N VAL A 144 -6.29 13.58 -0.60
CA VAL A 144 -5.78 12.37 -1.27
C VAL A 144 -6.08 12.35 -2.77
N LEU A 145 -7.22 12.88 -3.20
CA LEU A 145 -7.64 12.82 -4.61
C LEU A 145 -7.12 13.99 -5.45
N GLU A 146 -6.82 15.14 -4.84
CA GLU A 146 -6.50 16.36 -5.58
C GLU A 146 -5.10 16.92 -5.29
N ASP A 147 -4.43 16.48 -4.23
CA ASP A 147 -3.13 17.01 -3.82
C ASP A 147 -2.03 16.65 -4.83
N GLU A 148 -1.11 17.58 -5.04
CA GLU A 148 0.01 17.48 -5.99
C GLU A 148 1.31 18.03 -5.39
N ILE A 149 1.39 18.12 -4.05
CA ILE A 149 2.60 18.58 -3.37
C ILE A 149 3.81 17.75 -3.81
N GLU A 150 4.88 18.45 -4.20
CA GLU A 150 6.12 17.86 -4.74
C GLU A 150 6.93 17.04 -3.73
N SER A 151 6.69 17.22 -2.42
CA SER A 151 7.41 16.52 -1.35
C SER A 151 7.03 15.04 -1.18
N CYS A 152 6.05 14.59 -1.95
CA CYS A 152 5.60 13.22 -2.01
C CYS A 152 5.24 12.85 -3.45
N LEU A 153 5.34 11.56 -3.75
CA LEU A 153 4.95 11.03 -5.04
C LEU A 153 3.51 10.50 -4.95
N TRP A 154 2.65 11.05 -5.80
CA TRP A 154 1.28 10.59 -5.98
C TRP A 154 1.19 9.77 -7.25
N CYS A 155 0.56 8.59 -7.18
CA CYS A 155 0.34 7.72 -8.32
C CYS A 155 -1.07 7.11 -8.26
N TRP A 156 -1.66 6.88 -9.43
CA TRP A 156 -2.85 6.07 -9.58
C TRP A 156 -2.47 4.62 -9.91
N GLU A 157 -3.11 3.68 -9.21
CA GLU A 157 -2.90 2.24 -9.37
C GLU A 157 -4.25 1.56 -9.64
N VAL A 158 -4.28 0.62 -10.58
CA VAL A 158 -5.47 -0.20 -10.86
C VAL A 158 -5.58 -1.31 -9.81
N ILE A 159 -6.62 -1.24 -8.97
CA ILE A 159 -6.85 -2.19 -7.87
C ILE A 159 -7.77 -3.35 -8.24
N ARG A 160 -8.56 -3.22 -9.31
CA ARG A 160 -9.45 -4.29 -9.79
C ARG A 160 -9.06 -4.76 -11.19
N LEU A 161 -8.24 -5.81 -11.25
CA LEU A 161 -7.96 -6.51 -12.51
C LEU A 161 -9.20 -7.20 -13.11
N LEU A 162 -10.19 -7.57 -12.28
CA LEU A 162 -11.42 -8.23 -12.76
C LEU A 162 -12.36 -7.31 -13.55
N SER A 163 -12.25 -5.97 -13.41
CA SER A 163 -13.08 -5.03 -14.17
C SER A 163 -12.57 -4.74 -15.59
N LEU A 164 -11.41 -5.28 -15.98
CA LEU A 164 -10.89 -5.17 -17.35
C LEU A 164 -11.59 -6.11 -18.34
N TYR A 165 -12.32 -7.10 -17.84
CA TYR A 165 -12.96 -8.17 -18.63
C TYR A 165 -14.50 -8.07 -18.67
N SER A 166 -15.09 -6.97 -18.19
CA SER A 166 -16.54 -6.73 -18.18
C SER A 166 -16.92 -5.45 -18.93
#